data_AF-A0A4Y8JS26-F1
#
_entry.id   AF-A0A4Y8JS26-F1
#
_cell.length_a   1.000
_cell.length_b   1.000
_cell.length_c   1.000
_cell.angle_alpha   90.00
_cell.angle_beta   90.00
_cell.angle_gamma   90.00
#
_symmetry.space_group_name_H-M   'P 1'
#
loop_
_entity.id
_entity.type
_entity.pdbx_description
1 polymer ?
#
loop_
_entity_poly.entity_id
_entity_poly.type
_entity_poly.pdbx_seq_one_letter_code
_entity_poly.pdbx_strand_id
1 'polypeptide(L)' 'MDDYGQRFNEAVAAQLRAERAAKGMTIDQLVAVSGISKSQVLRLVHGKRDIDMRDIASLTQALGLDPVTLISRAQARMAD' A
#
# COMPACT_ATOMS: atom_id res chain seq x y z
N MET A 1 3.08 -18.18 13.92
CA MET A 1 3.99 -18.48 12.80
C MET A 1 3.14 -18.36 11.56
N ASP A 2 3.10 -17.21 10.88
CA ASP A 2 4.20 -16.49 10.23
C ASP A 2 4.17 -14.98 10.57
N ASP A 3 4.99 -14.56 11.54
CA ASP A 3 4.93 -13.19 12.13
C ASP A 3 5.48 -12.12 11.18
N TYR A 4 6.51 -12.46 10.41
CA TYR A 4 7.19 -11.49 9.55
C TYR A 4 6.32 -11.09 8.35
N GLY A 5 5.70 -12.07 7.67
CA GLY A 5 4.85 -11.81 6.51
C GLY A 5 3.66 -10.91 6.85
N GLN A 6 3.01 -11.16 7.99
CA GLN A 6 1.90 -10.33 8.47
C GLN A 6 2.36 -8.91 8.81
N ARG A 7 3.44 -8.77 9.61
CA ARG A 7 4.00 -7.45 9.97
C ARG A 7 4.45 -6.68 8.74
N PHE A 8 5.01 -7.36 7.74
CA PHE A 8 5.40 -6.77 6.47
C PHE A 8 4.18 -6.28 5.68
N ASN A 9 3.14 -7.09 5.56
CA ASN A 9 1.89 -6.68 4.91
C ASN A 9 1.26 -5.46 5.59
N GLU A 10 1.22 -5.44 6.92
CA GLU A 10 0.72 -4.30 7.71
C GLU A 10 1.58 -3.04 7.50
N ALA A 11 2.90 -3.18 7.43
CA ALA A 11 3.83 -2.08 7.16
C ALA A 11 3.65 -1.52 5.74
N VAL A 12 3.49 -2.38 4.73
CA VAL A 12 3.21 -1.97 3.34
C VAL A 12 1.87 -1.24 3.26
N ALA A 13 0.81 -1.75 3.89
CA ALA A 13 -0.50 -1.09 3.96
C ALA A 13 -0.39 0.29 4.64
N ALA A 14 0.38 0.39 5.72
CA ALA A 14 0.61 1.63 6.43
C ALA A 14 1.41 2.64 5.59
N GLN A 15 2.42 2.17 4.85
CA GLN A 15 3.20 3.01 3.97
C GLN A 15 2.35 3.54 2.81
N LEU A 16 1.52 2.71 2.18
CA LEU A 16 0.57 3.13 1.14
C LEU A 16 -0.35 4.26 1.64
N ARG A 17 -0.86 4.15 2.88
CA ARG A 17 -1.66 5.22 3.49
C ARG A 17 -0.86 6.50 3.69
N ALA A 18 0.39 6.40 4.13
CA ALA A 18 1.28 7.54 4.33
C ALA A 18 1.59 8.27 3.01
N GLU A 19 1.96 7.53 1.96
CA GLU A 19 2.24 8.09 0.63
C GLU A 19 1.01 8.78 0.02
N ARG A 20 -0.16 8.14 0.14
CA ARG A 20 -1.43 8.72 -0.28
C ARG A 20 -1.70 10.04 0.45
N ALA A 21 -1.54 10.05 1.78
CA ALA A 21 -1.77 11.23 2.61
C ALA A 21 -0.78 12.36 2.28
N ALA A 22 0.50 12.04 2.08
CA ALA A 22 1.53 13.00 1.70
C ALA A 22 1.25 13.68 0.35
N LYS A 23 0.60 12.96 -0.57
CA LYS A 23 0.16 13.48 -1.88
C LYS A 23 -1.20 14.19 -1.85
N GLY A 24 -1.89 14.23 -0.70
CA GLY A 24 -3.24 14.77 -0.60
C GLY A 24 -4.28 14.00 -1.44
N MET A 25 -3.96 12.76 -1.86
CA MET A 25 -4.81 11.99 -2.76
C MET A 25 -5.96 11.34 -2.00
N THR A 26 -7.20 11.46 -2.47
CA THR A 26 -8.34 10.78 -1.84
C THR A 26 -8.37 9.29 -2.19
N ILE A 27 -9.13 8.48 -1.44
CA ILE A 27 -9.34 7.07 -1.81
C ILE A 27 -10.03 6.95 -3.16
N ASP A 28 -10.98 7.83 -3.48
CA ASP A 28 -11.69 7.79 -4.76
C ASP A 28 -10.78 8.13 -5.94
N GLN A 29 -9.84 9.07 -5.76
CA GLN A 29 -8.80 9.34 -6.75
C GLN A 29 -7.87 8.13 -6.93
N LEU A 30 -7.45 7.49 -5.83
CA LEU A 30 -6.61 6.30 -5.89
C LEU A 30 -7.30 5.14 -6.62
N VAL A 31 -8.59 4.92 -6.36
CA VAL A 31 -9.44 3.95 -7.06
C VAL A 31 -9.50 4.25 -8.56
N ALA A 32 -9.76 5.52 -8.92
CA ALA A 32 -9.90 5.93 -10.31
C ALA A 32 -8.61 5.68 -11.13
N VAL A 33 -7.44 5.89 -10.53
CA VAL A 33 -6.15 5.75 -11.23
C VAL A 33 -5.60 4.32 -11.16
N SER A 34 -5.80 3.61 -10.05
CA SER A 34 -5.26 2.24 -9.89
C SER A 34 -6.02 1.17 -10.66
N GLY A 35 -7.27 1.44 -11.06
CA GLY A 35 -8.17 0.44 -11.67
C GLY A 35 -8.68 -0.61 -10.69
N ILE A 36 -8.33 -0.51 -9.40
CA ILE A 36 -8.79 -1.42 -8.34
C ILE A 36 -10.12 -0.92 -7.78
N SER A 37 -11.09 -1.81 -7.60
CA SER A 37 -12.38 -1.44 -7.00
C SER A 37 -12.22 -0.80 -5.61
N LYS A 38 -13.10 0.15 -5.26
CA LYS A 38 -13.07 0.86 -3.96
C LYS A 38 -13.03 -0.07 -2.75
N SER A 39 -13.83 -1.14 -2.77
CA SER A 39 -13.85 -2.14 -1.70
C SER A 39 -12.48 -2.83 -1.55
N GLN A 40 -11.85 -3.19 -2.67
CA GLN A 40 -10.53 -3.82 -2.65
C GLN A 40 -9.44 -2.85 -2.18
N VAL A 41 -9.40 -1.61 -2.69
CA VAL A 41 -8.45 -0.58 -2.21
C VAL A 41 -8.55 -0.40 -0.70
N LEU A 42 -9.77 -0.24 -0.17
CA LEU A 42 -9.99 -0.08 1.27
C LEU A 42 -9.52 -1.28 2.08
N ARG A 43 -9.67 -2.50 1.57
CA ARG A 43 -9.18 -3.70 2.25
C ARG A 43 -7.64 -3.77 2.25
N LEU A 44 -7.01 -3.44 1.13
CA LEU A 44 -5.55 -3.44 0.98
C LEU A 44 -4.91 -2.38 1.89
N VAL A 45 -5.33 -1.12 1.80
CA VAL A 45 -4.71 -0.02 2.58
C VAL A 45 -4.99 -0.12 4.09
N HIS A 46 -6.02 -0.86 4.50
CA HIS A 46 -6.30 -1.17 5.91
C HIS A 46 -5.71 -2.50 6.39
N GLY A 47 -4.94 -3.21 5.56
CA GLY A 47 -4.34 -4.50 5.94
C GLY A 47 -5.34 -5.64 6.17
N LYS A 48 -6.59 -5.50 5.69
CA LYS A 48 -7.65 -6.53 5.78
C LYS A 48 -7.56 -7.60 4.68
N ARG A 49 -6.49 -7.54 3.89
CA ARG A 49 -6.16 -8.45 2.80
C ARG A 49 -4.65 -8.40 2.59
N ASP A 50 -4.06 -9.55 2.26
CA ASP A 50 -2.67 -9.62 1.82
C ASP A 50 -2.49 -8.88 0.49
N ILE A 51 -1.50 -8.00 0.46
CA ILE A 51 -1.16 -7.20 -0.72
C ILE A 51 -0.22 -8.05 -1.58
N ASP A 52 -0.67 -8.41 -2.79
CA ASP A 52 0.18 -9.11 -3.75
C ASP A 52 1.02 -8.13 -4.60
N MET A 53 1.97 -8.64 -5.40
CA MET A 53 2.83 -7.78 -6.21
C MET A 53 2.07 -6.98 -7.28
N ARG A 54 0.91 -7.47 -7.76
CA ARG A 54 0.07 -6.74 -8.71
C ARG A 54 -0.62 -5.57 -8.01
N ASP A 55 -1.12 -5.80 -6.79
CA ASP A 55 -1.67 -4.74 -5.94
C ASP A 55 -0.62 -3.63 -5.70
N ILE A 56 0.62 -4.01 -5.36
CA ILE A 56 1.73 -3.06 -5.20
C ILE A 56 1.98 -2.28 -6.49
N ALA A 57 2.12 -2.96 -7.63
CA ALA A 57 2.41 -2.31 -8.91
C ALA A 57 1.32 -1.30 -9.29
N SER A 58 0.05 -1.67 -9.19
CA SER A 58 -1.09 -0.78 -9.50
C SER A 58 -1.18 0.42 -8.56
N LEU A 59 -1.01 0.21 -7.25
CA LEU A 59 -1.13 1.28 -6.27
C LEU A 59 0.06 2.25 -6.32
N THR A 60 1.27 1.74 -6.50
CA THR A 60 2.47 2.58 -6.61
C THR A 60 2.50 3.35 -7.93
N GLN A 61 2.08 2.73 -9.05
CA GLN A 61 1.85 3.45 -10.30
C GLN A 61 0.84 4.60 -10.11
N ALA A 62 -0.30 4.33 -9.46
CA ALA A 62 -1.32 5.34 -9.20
C ALA A 62 -0.83 6.47 -8.28
N LEU A 63 0.06 6.16 -7.35
CA LEU A 63 0.72 7.13 -6.50
C LEU A 63 1.89 7.83 -7.20
N GLY A 64 2.33 7.41 -8.39
CA GLY A 64 3.56 7.92 -9.01
C GLY A 64 4.78 7.68 -8.12
N LEU A 65 4.86 6.48 -7.53
CA LEU A 65 5.90 6.02 -6.64
C LEU A 65 6.53 4.75 -7.23
N ASP A 66 7.83 4.57 -7.04
CA ASP A 66 8.51 3.33 -7.38
C ASP A 66 8.20 2.21 -6.35
N PRO A 67 7.85 0.97 -6.78
CA PRO A 67 7.56 -0.15 -5.89
C PRO A 67 8.67 -0.47 -4.88
N VAL A 68 9.93 -0.40 -5.30
CA VAL A 68 11.08 -0.70 -4.43
C VAL A 68 11.19 0.35 -3.32
N THR A 69 10.90 1.61 -3.64
CA THR A 69 10.85 2.70 -2.67
C THR A 69 9.75 2.49 -1.63
N LEU A 70 8.55 2.06 -2.05
CA LEU A 70 7.46 1.73 -1.12
C LEU A 70 7.90 0.64 -0.13
N ILE A 71 8.45 -0.47 -0.67
CA ILE A 71 8.88 -1.62 0.13
C ILE A 71 10.00 -1.23 1.10
N SER A 72 11.00 -0.50 0.63
CA SER A 72 12.14 -0.05 1.45
C SER A 72 11.66 0.81 2.64
N ARG A 73 10.73 1.73 2.40
CA ARG A 73 10.13 2.57 3.45
C ARG A 73 9.27 1.76 4.42
N ALA A 74 8.52 0.78 3.91
CA ALA A 74 7.75 -0.13 4.75
C ALA A 74 8.66 -0.99 5.65
N GLN A 75 9.76 -1.53 5.13
CA GLN A 75 10.72 -2.29 5.93
C GLN A 75 11.39 -1.42 7.00
N ALA A 76 11.81 -0.20 6.66
CA ALA A 76 12.39 0.73 7.62
C ALA A 76 11.44 0.97 8.81
N ARG A 77 10.15 1.16 8.53
CA ARG A 77 9.11 1.32 9.56
C ARG A 77 8.90 0.09 10.46
N MET A 78 9.27 -1.10 10.03
CA MET A 78 9.19 -2.31 10.87
C MET A 78 10.33 -2.43 11.88
N ALA A 79 11.44 -1.70 11.64
CA ALA A 79 12.62 -1.69 12.49
C ALA A 79 12.56 -0.62 13.60
N ASP A 80 11.64 0.33 13.47
CA ASP A 80 11.28 1.33 14.49
C ASP A 80 10.24 0.78 15.49
#